data_AF-A0A3B9EZ96-F1
#
_entry.id   AF-A0A3B9EZ96-F1
#
_cell.length_a   1.000
_cell.length_b   1.000
_cell.length_c   1.000
_cell.angle_alpha   90.00
_cell.angle_beta   90.00
_cell.angle_gamma   90.00
#
_symmetry.space_group_name_H-M   'P 1'
#
loop_
_entity.id
_entity.type
_entity.pdbx_description
1 polymer ?
#
loop_
_entity_poly.entity_id
_entity_poly.type
_entity_poly.pdbx_seq_one_letter_code
_entity_poly.pdbx_strand_id
1 'polypeptide(L)'
;KDDAIFNVLRDYIKESKSIRFEGDGYSDDWVKEAEKRGLNNVKTTPHALDFYVTKKALEIFESNGVMNKVEVEARHEIMLEEYQKKIQIESRVLGDIAGNHIVPTAIKYQNRLIENV
;
A
#
# COMPACT_ATOMS: atom_id res chain seq x y z
N LYS A 1 -29.51 -0.40 31.87
CA LYS A 1 -29.22 -0.34 30.41
C LYS A 1 -28.00 0.56 30.16
N ASP A 2 -27.96 1.73 30.79
CA ASP A 2 -26.85 2.69 30.64
C ASP A 2 -25.51 2.18 31.22
N ASP A 3 -25.54 1.44 32.33
CA ASP A 3 -24.31 0.86 32.92
C ASP A 3 -23.62 -0.17 32.01
N ALA A 4 -24.40 -0.97 31.27
CA ALA A 4 -23.86 -1.96 30.33
C ALA A 4 -23.17 -1.27 29.15
N ILE A 5 -23.76 -0.19 28.64
CA ILE A 5 -23.16 0.64 27.59
C ILE A 5 -21.86 1.27 28.10
N PHE A 6 -21.87 1.81 29.32
CA PHE A 6 -20.70 2.46 29.89
C PHE A 6 -19.52 1.51 30.09
N ASN A 7 -19.79 0.25 30.47
CA ASN A 7 -18.76 -0.78 30.61
C ASN A 7 -18.15 -1.18 29.27
N VAL A 8 -18.98 -1.47 28.26
CA VAL A 8 -18.50 -1.79 26.90
C VAL A 8 -17.64 -0.66 26.32
N LEU A 9 -18.08 0.58 26.51
CA LEU A 9 -17.38 1.76 26.00
C LEU A 9 -16.01 1.94 26.68
N ARG A 10 -15.93 1.70 27.99
CA ARG A 10 -14.66 1.72 28.74
C ARG A 10 -13.70 0.64 28.23
N ASP A 11 -14.20 -0.53 27.90
CA ASP A 11 -13.37 -1.63 27.39
C ASP A 11 -12.84 -1.33 25.99
N TYR A 12 -13.68 -0.82 25.08
CA TYR A 12 -13.23 -0.40 23.74
C TYR A 12 -12.21 0.72 23.77
N ILE A 13 -12.30 1.67 24.72
CA ILE A 13 -11.27 2.72 24.88
C ILE A 13 -9.91 2.10 25.25
N LYS A 14 -9.89 1.06 26.09
CA LYS A 14 -8.66 0.38 26.49
C LYS A 14 -8.08 -0.43 25.33
N GLU A 15 -8.91 -1.19 24.63
CA GLU A 15 -8.51 -2.04 23.50
C GLU A 15 -7.98 -1.23 22.30
N SER A 16 -8.63 -0.11 21.98
CA SER A 16 -8.23 0.77 20.88
C SER A 16 -7.04 1.69 21.19
N LYS A 17 -6.46 1.62 22.40
CA LYS A 17 -5.39 2.55 22.80
C LYS A 17 -4.16 2.49 21.89
N SER A 18 -3.80 1.31 21.38
CA SER A 18 -2.61 1.12 20.54
C SER A 18 -2.73 1.81 19.17
N ILE A 19 -3.92 1.88 18.58
CA ILE A 19 -4.16 2.47 17.25
C ILE A 19 -4.32 4.00 17.29
N ARG A 20 -4.53 4.59 18.47
CA ARG A 20 -4.72 6.05 18.62
C ARG A 20 -3.36 6.78 18.61
N PHE A 21 -3.21 7.71 17.67
CA PHE A 21 -2.03 8.55 17.55
C PHE A 21 -2.43 9.96 17.08
N GLU A 22 -1.92 11.00 17.75
CA GLU A 22 -2.25 12.42 17.50
C GLU A 22 -1.00 13.24 17.11
N GLY A 23 0.11 12.57 16.75
CA GLY A 23 1.36 13.20 16.32
C GLY A 23 1.52 13.27 14.80
N ASP A 24 2.74 13.52 14.34
CA ASP A 24 3.08 13.53 12.92
C ASP A 24 3.15 12.10 12.35
N GLY A 25 2.15 11.74 11.54
CA GLY A 25 2.03 10.43 10.90
C GLY A 25 2.98 10.16 9.72
N TYR A 26 3.74 11.15 9.27
CA TYR A 26 4.72 10.99 8.18
C TYR A 26 6.16 10.87 8.69
N SER A 27 6.39 11.18 9.96
CA SER A 27 7.72 11.13 10.57
C SER A 27 8.28 9.70 10.66
N ASP A 28 9.60 9.56 10.52
CA ASP A 28 10.30 8.28 10.78
C ASP A 28 10.16 7.83 12.24
N ASP A 29 9.92 8.77 13.15
CA ASP A 29 9.65 8.49 14.56
C ASP A 29 8.32 7.76 14.73
N TRP A 30 7.29 8.10 13.94
CA TRP A 30 6.04 7.36 13.93
C TRP A 30 6.21 5.94 13.40
N VAL A 31 7.04 5.73 12.37
CA VAL A 31 7.30 4.38 11.84
C VAL A 31 7.85 3.45 12.93
N LYS A 32 8.82 3.92 13.72
CA LYS A 32 9.42 3.16 14.84
C LYS A 32 8.41 2.95 15.97
N GLU A 33 7.61 3.96 16.28
CA GLU A 33 6.61 3.90 17.34
C GLU A 33 5.44 2.96 16.97
N ALA A 34 4.99 2.97 15.72
CA ALA A 34 3.97 2.07 15.20
C ALA A 34 4.42 0.60 15.26
N GLU A 35 5.68 0.33 14.90
CA GLU A 35 6.26 -1.01 15.00
C GLU A 35 6.32 -1.49 16.45
N LYS A 36 6.72 -0.63 17.41
CA LYS A 36 6.68 -0.95 18.85
C LYS A 36 5.28 -1.26 19.35
N ARG A 37 4.25 -0.64 18.76
CA ARG A 37 2.83 -0.87 19.07
C ARG A 37 2.26 -2.11 18.37
N GLY A 38 3.04 -2.79 17.53
CA GLY A 38 2.59 -3.95 16.76
C GLY A 38 1.67 -3.59 15.59
N LEU A 39 1.72 -2.33 15.14
CA LEU A 39 0.95 -1.87 13.97
C LEU A 39 1.71 -2.25 12.69
N ASN A 40 1.03 -2.95 11.80
CA ASN A 40 1.61 -3.38 10.53
C ASN A 40 1.93 -2.18 9.63
N ASN A 41 3.14 -2.12 9.10
CA ASN A 41 3.56 -1.16 8.09
C ASN A 41 4.13 -1.89 6.86
N VAL A 42 3.26 -2.24 5.92
CA VAL A 42 3.63 -3.01 4.73
C VAL A 42 3.77 -2.07 3.55
N LYS A 43 5.02 -1.72 3.23
CA LYS A 43 5.34 -0.71 2.20
C LYS A 43 5.14 -1.21 0.76
N THR A 44 5.12 -2.53 0.59
CA THR A 44 5.12 -3.20 -0.71
C THR A 44 3.72 -3.68 -1.06
N THR A 45 3.16 -3.15 -2.15
CA THR A 45 1.77 -3.43 -2.57
C THR A 45 1.45 -4.92 -2.70
N PRO A 46 2.28 -5.78 -3.33
CA PRO A 46 1.97 -7.21 -3.43
C PRO A 46 1.81 -7.87 -2.06
N HIS A 47 2.73 -7.58 -1.13
CA HIS A 47 2.67 -8.11 0.23
C HIS A 47 1.52 -7.52 1.06
N ALA A 48 1.11 -6.28 0.76
CA ALA A 48 -0.06 -5.67 1.39
C ALA A 48 -1.37 -6.31 0.90
N LEU A 49 -1.42 -6.73 -0.37
CA LEU A 49 -2.58 -7.39 -0.94
C LEU A 49 -2.82 -8.79 -0.34
N ASP A 50 -1.76 -9.51 0.06
CA ASP A 50 -1.85 -10.82 0.72
C ASP A 50 -2.74 -10.79 1.99
N PHE A 51 -2.94 -9.62 2.61
CA PHE A 51 -3.83 -9.48 3.76
C PHE A 51 -5.31 -9.75 3.44
N TYR A 52 -5.73 -9.62 2.17
CA TYR A 52 -7.10 -9.94 1.73
C TYR A 52 -7.45 -11.42 1.93
N VAL A 53 -6.47 -12.31 1.75
CA VAL A 53 -6.68 -13.77 1.85
C VAL A 53 -6.35 -14.32 3.24
N THR A 54 -6.10 -13.46 4.22
CA THR A 54 -5.92 -13.90 5.61
C THR A 54 -7.21 -14.46 6.18
N LYS A 55 -7.10 -15.45 7.06
CA LYS A 55 -8.27 -16.07 7.72
C LYS A 55 -9.19 -15.04 8.38
N LYS A 56 -8.61 -14.02 9.02
CA LYS A 56 -9.35 -12.93 9.67
C LYS A 56 -10.12 -12.07 8.66
N ALA A 57 -9.52 -11.76 7.51
CA ALA A 57 -10.20 -10.99 6.47
C ALA A 57 -11.33 -11.81 5.84
N LEU A 58 -11.07 -13.09 5.52
CA LEU A 58 -12.08 -14.01 4.98
C LEU A 58 -13.27 -14.17 5.91
N GLU A 59 -13.02 -14.38 7.21
CA GLU A 59 -14.08 -14.50 8.23
C GLU A 59 -14.93 -13.23 8.32
N ILE A 60 -14.33 -12.04 8.24
CA ILE A 60 -15.06 -10.77 8.24
C ILE A 60 -15.94 -10.66 6.97
N PHE A 61 -15.41 -11.00 5.79
CA PHE A 61 -16.19 -10.93 4.55
C PHE A 61 -17.35 -11.93 4.53
N GLU A 62 -17.13 -13.17 4.97
CA GLU A 62 -18.16 -14.21 5.00
C GLU A 62 -19.23 -13.92 6.06
N SER A 63 -18.83 -13.54 7.28
CA SER A 63 -19.77 -13.26 8.38
C SER A 63 -20.69 -12.07 8.10
N ASN A 64 -20.21 -11.08 7.35
CA ASN A 64 -21.00 -9.93 6.93
C ASN A 64 -21.79 -10.17 5.64
N GLY A 65 -21.67 -11.35 5.02
CA GLY A 65 -22.33 -11.67 3.75
C GLY A 65 -21.90 -10.80 2.57
N VAL A 66 -20.67 -10.26 2.62
CA VAL A 66 -20.16 -9.32 1.60
C VAL A 66 -19.54 -10.07 0.42
N MET A 67 -18.66 -11.04 0.70
CA MET A 67 -18.01 -11.90 -0.30
C MET A 67 -17.79 -13.28 0.30
N ASN A 68 -17.84 -14.32 -0.52
CA ASN A 68 -17.40 -15.66 -0.16
C ASN A 68 -15.89 -15.85 -0.40
N LYS A 69 -15.30 -16.92 0.15
CA LYS A 69 -13.87 -17.21 -0.02
C LYS A 69 -13.38 -17.18 -1.47
N VAL A 70 -14.13 -17.76 -2.41
CA VAL A 70 -13.73 -17.84 -3.82
C VAL A 70 -13.69 -16.44 -4.45
N GLU A 71 -14.65 -15.58 -4.11
CA GLU A 71 -14.71 -14.19 -4.59
C GLU A 71 -13.54 -13.36 -4.04
N VAL A 72 -13.18 -13.54 -2.77
CA VAL A 72 -12.04 -12.84 -2.17
C VAL A 72 -10.72 -13.26 -2.81
N GLU A 73 -10.52 -14.56 -3.04
CA GLU A 73 -9.33 -15.08 -3.71
C GLU A 73 -9.23 -14.57 -5.16
N ALA A 74 -10.34 -14.60 -5.91
CA ALA A 74 -10.37 -14.06 -7.27
C ALA A 74 -10.07 -12.55 -7.29
N ARG A 75 -10.60 -11.79 -6.33
CA ARG A 75 -10.33 -10.35 -6.23
C ARG A 75 -8.88 -10.05 -5.89
N HIS A 76 -8.27 -10.84 -5.02
CA HIS A 76 -6.85 -10.74 -4.71
C HIS A 76 -5.99 -10.97 -5.96
N GLU A 77 -6.29 -12.01 -6.74
CA GLU A 77 -5.59 -12.30 -8.00
C GLU A 77 -5.70 -11.16 -9.01
N ILE A 78 -6.92 -10.62 -9.21
CA ILE A 78 -7.15 -9.49 -10.12
C ILE A 78 -6.32 -8.26 -9.69
N MET A 79 -6.27 -7.94 -8.38
CA MET A 79 -5.49 -6.81 -7.88
C MET A 79 -3.98 -6.99 -8.10
N LEU A 80 -3.47 -8.21 -7.93
CA LEU A 80 -2.07 -8.52 -8.21
C LEU A 80 -1.75 -8.40 -9.69
N GLU A 81 -2.64 -8.89 -10.56
CA GLU A 81 -2.47 -8.78 -12.00
C GLU A 81 -2.51 -7.33 -12.48
N GLU A 82 -3.41 -6.52 -11.93
CA GLU A 82 -3.49 -5.07 -12.19
C GLU A 82 -2.17 -4.37 -11.81
N TYR A 83 -1.65 -4.64 -10.61
CA TYR A 83 -0.37 -4.11 -10.16
C TYR A 83 0.77 -4.49 -11.12
N GLN A 84 0.86 -5.77 -11.50
CA GLN A 84 1.89 -6.26 -12.42
C GLN A 84 1.80 -5.57 -13.79
N LYS A 85 0.60 -5.47 -14.36
CA LYS A 85 0.36 -4.82 -15.65
C LYS A 85 0.74 -3.34 -15.60
N LYS A 86 0.40 -2.65 -14.51
CA LYS A 86 0.73 -1.24 -14.34
C LYS A 86 2.23 -1.00 -14.34
N ILE A 87 2.98 -1.73 -13.50
CA ILE A 87 4.44 -1.64 -13.45
C ILE A 87 5.09 -1.98 -14.79
N GLN A 88 4.55 -2.98 -15.51
CA GLN A 88 5.03 -3.33 -16.84
C GLN A 88 4.86 -2.17 -17.84
N ILE A 89 3.69 -1.53 -17.86
CA ILE A 89 3.43 -0.40 -18.77
C ILE A 89 4.34 0.77 -18.41
N GLU A 90 4.44 1.14 -17.13
CA GLU A 90 5.31 2.22 -16.67
C GLU A 90 6.78 1.97 -17.06
N SER A 91 7.27 0.75 -16.88
CA SER A 91 8.64 0.38 -17.23
C SER A 91 8.90 0.45 -18.74
N ARG A 92 7.94 0.00 -19.56
CA ARG A 92 8.05 0.05 -21.04
C ARG A 92 8.06 1.49 -21.53
N VAL A 93 7.10 2.29 -21.08
CA VAL A 93 7.00 3.70 -21.44
C VAL A 93 8.26 4.47 -21.03
N LEU A 94 8.79 4.20 -19.83
CA LEU A 94 10.05 4.80 -19.40
C LEU A 94 11.22 4.41 -20.32
N GLY A 95 11.32 3.13 -20.69
CA GLY A 95 12.35 2.64 -21.62
C GLY A 95 12.26 3.31 -22.99
N ASP A 96 11.05 3.41 -23.53
CA ASP A 96 10.79 4.03 -24.83
C ASP A 96 11.11 5.53 -24.81
N ILE A 97 10.70 6.24 -23.75
CA ILE A 97 11.00 7.67 -23.58
C ILE A 97 12.51 7.90 -23.43
N ALA A 98 13.18 7.10 -22.60
CA ALA A 98 14.61 7.20 -22.38
C ALA A 98 15.40 6.99 -23.68
N GLY A 99 15.08 5.91 -24.42
CA GLY A 99 15.78 5.54 -25.65
C GLY A 99 15.50 6.48 -26.83
N ASN A 100 14.25 6.88 -27.03
CA ASN A 100 13.86 7.62 -28.23
C ASN A 100 13.87 9.14 -28.05
N HIS A 101 13.70 9.66 -26.84
CA HIS A 101 13.55 11.09 -26.61
C HIS A 101 14.70 11.66 -25.78
N ILE A 102 15.07 11.03 -24.68
CA ILE A 102 16.07 11.57 -23.75
C ILE A 102 17.49 11.41 -24.32
N VAL A 103 17.90 10.18 -24.64
CA VAL A 103 19.27 9.89 -25.12
C VAL A 103 19.63 10.67 -26.39
N PRO A 104 18.79 10.71 -27.44
CA PRO A 104 19.14 11.46 -28.66
C PRO A 104 19.27 12.96 -28.42
N THR A 105 18.41 13.53 -27.58
CA THR A 105 18.47 14.95 -27.22
C THR A 105 19.74 15.28 -26.43
N ALA A 106 20.11 14.42 -25.48
CA ALA A 106 21.34 14.55 -24.71
C ALA A 106 22.58 14.49 -25.60
N ILE A 107 22.65 13.53 -26.53
CA ILE A 107 23.76 13.41 -27.49
C ILE A 107 23.83 14.64 -28.41
N LYS A 108 22.70 15.11 -28.93
CA LYS A 108 22.65 16.31 -29.77
C LYS A 108 23.21 17.54 -29.04
N TYR A 109 22.85 17.71 -27.78
CA TYR A 109 23.36 18.80 -26.96
C TYR A 109 24.85 18.63 -26.65
N GLN A 110 25.29 17.41 -26.35
CA GLN A 110 26.70 17.09 -26.13
C GLN A 110 27.56 17.42 -27.35
N ASN A 111 27.14 17.04 -28.55
CA ASN A 111 27.86 17.36 -29.79
C ASN A 111 27.98 18.88 -29.99
N ARG A 112 26.92 19.64 -29.71
CA ARG A 112 26.95 21.11 -29.78
C ARG A 112 27.96 21.73 -28.80
N LEU A 113 28.11 21.15 -27.61
CA LEU A 113 29.13 21.59 -26.66
C LEU A 113 30.54 21.28 -27.15
N ILE A 114 30.74 20.12 -27.78
CA ILE A 114 32.03 19.73 -28.36
C ILE A 114 32.42 20.64 -29.53
N GLU A 115 31.49 20.98 -30.42
CA GLU A 115 31.75 21.88 -31.56
C GLU A 115 32.10 23.32 -31.15
N ASN A 116 31.71 23.75 -29.95
CA ASN A 116 31.91 25.11 -29.45
C ASN A 116 33.19 25.26 -28.60
N VAL A 117 33.98 24.18 -28.48
CA VAL A 117 35.31 24.14 -27.86
C VAL A 117 36.36 23.94 -28.94
#